data_AF-A0A5J5R756-F1
#
_entry.id   AF-A0A5J5R756-F1
#
_cell.length_a   1.000
_cell.length_b   1.000
_cell.length_c   1.000
_cell.angle_alpha   90.00
_cell.angle_beta   90.00
_cell.angle_gamma   90.00
#
_symmetry.space_group_name_H-M   'P 1'
#
loop_
_entity.id
_entity.type
_entity.pdbx_description
1 polymer ?
#
loop_
_entity_poly.entity_id
_entity_poly.type
_entity_poly.pdbx_seq_one_letter_code
_entity_poly.pdbx_strand_id
1 'polypeptide(L)'
;MTLQNAPPGLDYERDKRFSKSFKEMVATCLVKDPKKRPASEKLLKHHFFKHARSYDYLVHTILDGLSPLGERLLKASCLPFYLFISSVICLRWGINVESDLVSYISDKRS
;
A
#
# COMPACT_ATOMS: atom_id res chain seq x y z
N MET A 1 25.37 5.11 -16.50
CA MET A 1 25.55 6.32 -15.68
C MET A 1 24.22 7.07 -15.64
N THR A 2 23.35 6.88 -14.64
CA THR A 2 22.10 7.66 -14.48
C THR A 2 22.11 8.41 -13.14
N LEU A 3 23.17 9.20 -12.93
CA LEU A 3 23.51 9.78 -11.63
C LEU A 3 23.44 11.31 -11.58
N GLN A 4 22.53 11.95 -12.34
CA GLN A 4 22.34 13.41 -12.29
C GLN A 4 20.87 13.86 -12.34
N ASN A 5 19.97 13.15 -11.67
CA ASN A 5 18.65 13.73 -11.40
C ASN A 5 18.66 14.32 -10.00
N ALA A 6 18.24 15.59 -9.90
CA ALA A 6 17.90 16.21 -8.62
C ALA A 6 16.97 15.27 -7.84
N PRO A 7 17.06 15.23 -6.49
CA PRO A 7 16.16 14.40 -5.70
C PRO A 7 14.72 14.71 -6.11
N PRO A 8 13.90 13.69 -6.45
CA PRO A 8 12.50 13.91 -6.81
C PRO A 8 11.84 14.58 -5.61
N GLY A 9 11.42 15.82 -5.78
CA GLY A 9 10.80 16.63 -4.73
C GLY A 9 9.33 16.87 -5.05
N LEU A 10 8.57 17.21 -4.01
CA LEU A 10 7.24 17.77 -4.21
C LEU A 10 7.38 19.19 -4.79
N ASP A 11 6.66 19.52 -5.86
CA ASP A 11 6.70 20.87 -6.46
C ASP A 11 5.87 21.83 -5.59
N TYR A 12 6.57 22.69 -4.85
CA TYR A 12 5.94 23.60 -3.88
C TYR A 12 4.94 24.57 -4.52
N GLU A 13 5.10 24.91 -5.80
CA GLU A 13 4.24 25.85 -6.52
C GLU A 13 2.97 25.19 -7.07
N ARG A 14 3.06 23.95 -7.55
CA ARG A 14 1.86 23.22 -8.04
C ARG A 14 1.00 22.70 -6.89
N ASP A 15 1.64 22.29 -5.80
CA ASP A 15 1.00 21.54 -4.73
C ASP A 15 0.68 22.42 -3.50
N LYS A 16 -0.10 23.48 -3.70
CA LYS A 16 -0.56 24.40 -2.62
C LYS A 16 -1.60 23.77 -1.67
N ARG A 17 -2.09 22.57 -1.99
CA ARG A 17 -3.10 21.85 -1.20
C ARG A 17 -2.55 21.19 0.07
N PHE A 18 -1.24 20.98 0.14
CA PHE A 18 -0.63 20.31 1.29
C PHE A 18 -0.08 21.28 2.33
N SER A 19 -0.22 20.90 3.60
CA SER A 19 0.34 21.64 4.73
C SER A 19 1.87 21.63 4.72
N LYS A 20 2.49 22.69 5.26
CA LYS A 20 3.95 22.81 5.36
C LYS A 20 4.59 21.59 6.04
N SER A 21 4.01 21.11 7.14
CA SER A 21 4.52 19.93 7.87
C SER A 21 4.45 18.63 7.06
N PHE A 22 3.48 18.50 6.15
CA PHE A 22 3.43 17.34 5.24
C PHE A 22 4.56 17.40 4.22
N LYS A 23 4.82 18.58 3.64
CA LYS A 23 5.90 18.77 2.67
C LYS A 23 7.27 18.46 3.29
N GLU A 24 7.50 18.93 4.52
CA GLU A 24 8.73 18.64 5.27
C GLU A 24 8.92 17.14 5.52
N MET A 25 7.87 16.44 5.94
CA MET A 25 7.92 14.99 6.12
C MET A 25 8.27 14.27 4.81
N VAL A 26 7.60 14.60 3.70
CA VAL A 26 7.87 13.98 2.39
C VAL A 26 9.29 14.27 1.92
N ALA A 27 9.80 15.50 2.09
CA ALA A 27 11.16 15.87 1.73
C ALA A 27 12.22 15.03 2.48
N THR A 28 11.99 14.70 3.75
CA THR A 28 12.90 13.81 4.50
C THR A 28 12.89 12.37 4.00
N CYS A 29 11.78 11.91 3.40
CA CYS A 29 11.66 10.58 2.83
C CYS A 29 12.30 10.48 1.43
N LEU A 30 12.25 11.55 0.64
CA LEU A 30 12.70 11.59 -0.75
C LEU A 30 14.20 11.90 -0.89
N VAL A 31 15.02 11.32 -0.01
CA VAL A 31 16.47 11.42 -0.05
C VAL A 31 17.05 10.20 -0.79
N LYS A 32 17.83 10.44 -1.83
CA LYS A 32 18.46 9.39 -2.66
C LYS A 32 19.42 8.50 -1.87
N ASP A 33 20.13 9.10 -0.89
CA ASP A 33 21.08 8.39 -0.05
C ASP A 33 20.35 7.61 1.07
N PRO A 34 20.42 6.27 1.11
CA PRO A 34 19.70 5.47 2.10
C PRO A 34 20.22 5.69 3.54
N LYS A 35 21.49 6.09 3.70
CA LYS A 35 22.08 6.39 5.01
C LYS A 35 21.57 7.69 5.62
N LYS A 36 21.14 8.63 4.79
CA LYS A 36 20.58 9.92 5.21
C LYS A 36 19.06 9.84 5.40
N ARG A 37 18.41 8.86 4.80
CA ARG A 37 16.99 8.59 4.97
C ARG A 37 16.70 8.20 6.43
N PRO A 38 15.79 8.90 7.12
CA PRO A 38 15.46 8.56 8.50
C PRO A 38 14.77 7.20 8.58
N ALA A 39 15.08 6.44 9.65
CA ALA A 39 14.32 5.25 10.01
C ALA A 39 12.87 5.62 10.38
N SER A 40 11.95 4.65 10.24
CA SER A 40 10.52 4.83 10.55
C SER A 40 10.28 5.39 11.95
N GLU A 41 11.04 4.96 12.96
CA GLU A 41 10.95 5.46 14.32
C GLU A 41 11.20 6.96 14.45
N LYS A 42 12.13 7.50 13.65
CA LYS A 42 12.43 8.94 13.64
C LYS A 42 11.37 9.70 12.84
N LEU A 43 10.84 9.10 11.79
CA LEU A 43 9.78 9.67 10.97
C LEU A 43 8.48 9.83 11.77
N LEU A 44 8.08 8.80 12.53
CA LEU A 44 6.85 8.81 13.34
C LEU A 44 6.87 9.85 14.46
N LYS A 45 8.06 10.31 14.88
CA LYS A 45 8.20 11.39 15.87
C LYS A 45 8.01 12.80 15.27
N HIS A 46 7.90 12.92 13.94
CA HIS A 46 7.71 14.18 13.25
C HIS A 46 6.38 14.86 13.66
N HIS A 47 6.37 16.20 13.66
CA HIS A 47 5.20 17.00 14.06
C HIS A 47 3.93 16.66 13.27
N PHE A 48 4.08 16.21 12.02
CA PHE A 48 2.98 15.76 11.18
C PHE A 48 2.18 14.62 11.83
N PHE A 49 2.87 13.61 12.39
CA PHE A 49 2.22 12.47 13.02
C PHE A 49 1.74 12.75 14.45
N LYS A 50 2.30 13.77 15.12
CA LYS A 50 1.75 14.24 16.41
C LYS A 50 0.33 14.79 16.29
N HIS A 51 -0.02 15.31 15.11
CA HIS A 51 -1.35 15.82 14.78
C HIS A 51 -2.18 14.80 14.00
N ALA A 52 -1.78 13.53 14.01
CA ALA A 52 -2.51 12.48 13.32
C ALA A 52 -3.91 12.32 13.92
N ARG A 53 -4.88 12.03 13.04
CA ARG A 53 -6.28 11.79 13.43
C ARG A 53 -6.43 10.42 14.08
N SER A 54 -7.49 10.23 14.86
CA SER A 54 -7.79 8.96 15.51
C SER A 54 -8.04 7.85 14.50
N TYR A 55 -7.92 6.60 14.97
CA TYR A 55 -8.23 5.42 14.18
C TYR A 55 -9.64 5.50 13.57
N ASP A 56 -10.64 5.90 14.36
CA ASP A 56 -12.03 6.00 13.91
C ASP A 56 -12.19 6.96 12.72
N TYR A 57 -11.46 8.08 12.74
CA TYR A 57 -11.47 9.03 11.62
C TYR A 57 -10.92 8.40 10.33
N LEU A 58 -9.87 7.57 10.45
CA LEU A 58 -9.28 6.89 9.29
C LEU A 58 -10.22 5.83 8.73
N VAL A 59 -10.90 5.07 9.59
CA VAL A 59 -11.89 4.07 9.17
C VAL A 59 -12.99 4.76 8.37
N HIS A 60 -13.60 5.80 8.93
CA HIS A 60 -14.72 6.46 8.26
C HIS A 60 -14.34 7.25 7.01
N THR A 61 -13.18 7.91 7.01
CA THR A 61 -12.78 8.77 5.89
C THR A 61 -12.15 8.00 4.74
N ILE A 62 -11.37 6.96 5.06
CA ILE A 62 -10.57 6.22 4.07
C ILE A 62 -11.20 4.88 3.77
N LEU A 63 -11.67 4.12 4.77
CA LEU A 63 -12.06 2.72 4.59
C LEU A 63 -13.54 2.51 4.24
N ASP A 64 -14.45 3.38 4.69
CA ASP A 64 -15.90 3.19 4.46
C ASP A 64 -16.33 3.16 2.99
N GLY A 65 -15.51 3.70 2.08
CA GLY A 65 -15.76 3.65 0.62
C GLY A 65 -14.92 2.62 -0.14
N LEU A 66 -14.09 1.85 0.57
CA LEU A 66 -13.08 1.00 -0.04
C LEU A 66 -13.39 -0.47 0.24
N SER A 67 -13.53 -1.28 -0.83
CA SER A 67 -13.59 -2.75 -0.72
C SER A 67 -12.41 -3.25 0.14
N PRO A 68 -12.59 -4.28 0.98
CA PRO A 68 -11.55 -4.76 1.87
C PRO A 68 -10.27 -5.10 1.12
N LEU A 69 -9.11 -4.87 1.75
CA LEU A 69 -7.79 -5.00 1.12
C LEU A 69 -7.58 -6.34 0.41
N GLY A 70 -8.15 -7.43 0.95
CA GLY A 70 -8.09 -8.76 0.35
C GLY A 70 -8.65 -8.80 -1.08
N GLU A 71 -9.80 -8.21 -1.32
CA GLU A 71 -10.46 -8.23 -2.64
C GLU A 71 -9.68 -7.41 -3.70
N ARG A 72 -9.00 -6.33 -3.27
CA ARG A 72 -8.18 -5.51 -4.17
C ARG A 72 -6.96 -6.24 -4.67
N LEU A 73 -6.31 -6.98 -3.77
CA LEU A 73 -5.13 -7.77 -4.11
C LEU A 73 -5.50 -8.95 -5.00
N LEU A 74 -6.65 -9.58 -4.76
CA LEU A 74 -7.18 -10.64 -5.63
C LEU A 74 -7.52 -10.12 -7.03
N LYS A 75 -8.02 -8.87 -7.16
CA LYS A 75 -8.30 -8.25 -8.46
C LYS A 75 -7.04 -7.78 -9.20
N ALA A 76 -6.00 -7.36 -8.48
CA ALA A 76 -4.72 -6.92 -9.05
C ALA A 76 -3.78 -8.08 -9.39
N SER A 77 -3.92 -9.21 -8.70
CA SER A 77 -3.21 -10.45 -9.00
C SER A 77 -3.84 -11.05 -10.25
N CYS A 78 -3.26 -10.73 -11.41
CA CYS A 78 -3.36 -11.44 -12.69
C CYS A 78 -4.22 -12.72 -12.63
N LEU A 79 -5.55 -12.55 -12.56
CA LEU A 79 -6.55 -13.61 -12.64
C LEU A 79 -6.32 -14.51 -13.87
N PRO A 80 -5.79 -14.04 -15.02
CA PRO A 80 -5.51 -14.99 -16.11
C PRO A 80 -4.41 -15.99 -15.76
N PHE A 81 -3.40 -15.67 -14.95
CA PHE A 81 -2.35 -16.64 -14.62
C PHE A 81 -2.83 -17.68 -13.60
N TYR A 82 -3.58 -17.26 -12.58
CA TYR A 82 -4.15 -18.16 -11.57
C TYR A 82 -5.24 -19.08 -12.18
N LEU A 83 -6.08 -18.55 -13.08
CA LEU A 83 -7.05 -19.36 -13.82
C LEU A 83 -6.38 -20.31 -14.83
N PHE A 84 -5.28 -19.92 -15.47
CA PHE A 84 -4.53 -20.80 -16.37
C PHE A 84 -3.89 -21.98 -15.61
N ILE A 85 -3.28 -21.69 -14.46
CA ILE A 85 -2.72 -22.73 -13.58
C ILE A 85 -3.82 -23.62 -13.00
N SER A 86 -4.97 -23.05 -12.59
CA SER A 86 -6.12 -23.83 -12.12
C SER A 86 -6.68 -24.75 -13.21
N SER A 87 -6.81 -24.27 -14.46
CA SER A 87 -7.27 -25.10 -15.58
C SER A 87 -6.31 -26.25 -15.88
N VAL A 88 -4.99 -26.00 -15.90
CA VAL A 88 -3.97 -27.03 -16.15
C VAL A 88 -3.87 -28.05 -15.00
N ILE A 89 -4.01 -27.62 -13.75
CA ILE A 89 -3.98 -28.52 -12.58
C ILE A 89 -5.27 -29.34 -12.48
N CYS A 90 -6.45 -28.73 -12.73
CA CYS A 90 -7.74 -29.39 -12.67
C CYS A 90 -7.87 -30.48 -13.76
N LEU A 91 -7.37 -30.23 -14.97
CA LEU A 91 -7.29 -31.22 -16.06
C LEU A 91 -6.27 -32.35 -15.80
N ARG A 92 -5.23 -32.12 -14.99
CA ARG A 92 -4.15 -33.09 -14.74
C ARG A 92 -4.35 -33.93 -13.48
N TRP A 93 -5.07 -33.41 -12.48
CA TRP A 93 -5.22 -34.05 -11.16
C TRP A 93 -6.67 -34.16 -10.65
N GLY A 94 -7.69 -33.60 -11.33
CA GLY A 94 -9.09 -33.78 -10.93
C GLY A 94 -9.44 -33.22 -9.55
N ILE A 95 -8.77 -32.14 -9.11
CA ILE A 95 -9.00 -31.49 -7.81
C ILE A 95 -9.75 -30.17 -8.04
N ASN A 96 -10.88 -30.02 -7.36
CA ASN A 96 -11.78 -28.86 -7.48
C ASN A 96 -11.32 -27.74 -6.51
N VAL A 97 -10.63 -26.73 -7.04
CA VAL A 97 -9.95 -25.64 -6.28
C VAL A 97 -10.92 -24.53 -5.82
N GLU A 98 -12.24 -24.75 -5.87
CA GLU A 98 -13.21 -23.70 -5.47
C GLU A 98 -13.52 -23.71 -3.97
N SER A 99 -13.31 -24.83 -3.26
CA SER A 99 -13.64 -24.97 -1.83
C SER A 99 -12.57 -24.47 -0.87
N ASP A 100 -11.28 -24.52 -1.24
CA ASP A 100 -10.19 -24.20 -0.30
C ASP A 100 -9.99 -22.69 -0.11
N LEU A 101 -10.30 -21.89 -1.13
CA LEU A 101 -10.14 -20.43 -1.09
C LEU A 101 -11.22 -19.76 -0.21
N VAL A 102 -12.43 -20.33 -0.16
CA VAL A 102 -13.52 -19.87 0.72
C VAL A 102 -13.25 -20.23 2.18
N SER A 103 -12.60 -21.38 2.44
CA SER A 103 -12.17 -21.77 3.79
C SER A 103 -11.06 -20.85 4.32
N TYR A 104 -10.04 -20.54 3.52
CA TYR A 104 -8.96 -19.63 3.92
C TYR A 104 -9.45 -18.20 4.23
N ILE A 105 -10.48 -17.73 3.54
CA ILE A 105 -11.07 -16.40 3.78
C ILE A 105 -11.98 -16.40 5.02
N SER A 106 -12.63 -17.51 5.37
CA SER A 106 -13.49 -17.60 6.55
C SER A 106 -12.70 -17.78 7.86
N ASP A 107 -11.56 -18.47 7.83
CA ASP A 107 -10.73 -18.74 9.01
C ASP A 107 -10.07 -17.47 9.59
N LYS A 108 -9.77 -16.48 8.73
CA LYS A 108 -9.18 -15.19 9.14
C LYS A 108 -10.18 -14.16 9.66
N ARG A 109 -11.46 -14.52 9.81
CA ARG A 109 -12.54 -13.65 10.31
C ARG A 109 -13.00 -14.00 11.74
N SER A 110 -12.30 -14.89 12.47
CA SER A 110 -12.54 -15.11 13.92
C SER A 110 -11.47 -14.49 14.81
#